data_AF-A0A0Q9MMN9-F1
#
_entry.id   AF-A0A0Q9MMN9-F1
#
_cell.length_a   1.000
_cell.length_b   1.000
_cell.length_c   1.000
_cell.angle_alpha   90.00
_cell.angle_beta   90.00
_cell.angle_gamma   90.00
#
_symmetry.space_group_name_H-M   'P 1'
#
loop_
_entity.id
_entity.type
_entity.pdbx_description
1 polymer ?
#
loop_
_entity_poly.entity_id
_entity_poly.type
_entity_poly.pdbx_seq_one_letter_code
_entity_poly.pdbx_strand_id
1 'polypeptide(L)'
;MVRLTASNNEVNRPAMITPDAVDLIITENSEGGIYEAVSWGEAVAGVVYSKAGNRLTLRATSVFPGKGIAAWLLGSVLDRLRMQGETVAASCPLAAAFVSAHPEYADVVDSAVPGHITKG
;
A
#
# COMPACT_ATOMS: atom_id res chain seq x y z
N MET A 1 29.51 22.96 22.89
CA MET A 1 28.06 23.12 22.66
C MET A 1 27.79 22.67 21.23
N VAL A 2 27.36 21.42 21.04
CA VAL A 2 27.27 20.79 19.71
C VAL A 2 25.98 21.27 19.02
N ARG A 3 26.14 21.82 17.81
CA ARG A 3 25.04 22.24 16.93
C ARG A 3 24.36 21.00 16.36
N LEU A 4 23.08 20.84 16.65
CA LEU A 4 22.21 19.85 16.02
C LEU A 4 21.86 20.35 14.61
N THR A 5 22.44 19.74 13.58
CA THR A 5 21.95 19.87 12.20
C THR A 5 20.80 18.89 12.01
N ALA A 6 19.56 19.38 12.07
CA ALA A 6 18.40 18.61 11.66
C ALA A 6 18.49 18.36 10.15
N SER A 7 18.59 17.09 9.78
CA SER A 7 18.71 16.61 8.41
C SER A 7 17.40 16.83 7.65
N ASN A 8 17.48 17.54 6.54
CA ASN A 8 16.42 17.71 5.55
C ASN A 8 15.98 16.34 5.02
N ASN A 9 14.70 15.98 5.19
CA ASN A 9 14.05 15.07 4.26
C ASN A 9 12.63 15.55 3.97
N GLU A 10 12.51 16.10 2.78
CA GLU A 10 11.32 16.67 2.18
C GLU A 10 10.42 15.50 1.74
N VAL A 11 9.55 15.07 2.66
CA VAL A 11 8.54 14.04 2.42
C VAL A 11 7.63 14.49 1.28
N ASN A 12 7.84 13.88 0.12
CA ASN A 12 6.97 13.93 -1.05
C ASN A 12 5.53 13.55 -0.66
N ARG A 13 4.64 14.56 -0.52
CA ARG A 13 3.20 14.40 -0.31
C ARG A 13 2.47 14.69 -1.63
N PRO A 14 1.73 13.73 -2.20
CA PRO A 14 0.45 14.04 -2.81
C PRO A 14 -0.60 14.06 -1.69
N ALA A 15 -1.21 15.23 -1.51
CA ALA A 15 -2.43 15.39 -0.71
C ALA A 15 -3.60 14.68 -1.42
N MET A 16 -4.51 14.03 -0.66
CA MET A 16 -5.97 14.18 -0.79
C MET A 16 -6.70 13.43 0.36
N ILE A 17 -7.20 14.23 1.31
CA ILE A 17 -8.37 14.08 2.22
C ILE A 17 -8.56 12.85 3.14
N THR A 18 -8.57 13.15 4.44
CA THR A 18 -9.05 12.37 5.60
C THR A 18 -10.55 12.57 5.86
N PRO A 19 -11.19 11.61 6.54
CA PRO A 19 -12.03 11.92 7.69
C PRO A 19 -11.73 10.90 8.80
N ASP A 20 -10.86 11.08 9.79
CA ASP A 20 -10.47 12.20 10.63
C ASP A 20 -9.02 11.88 11.10
N ALA A 21 -8.18 12.88 11.37
CA ALA A 21 -6.71 12.78 11.49
C ALA A 21 -6.16 11.67 12.43
N VAL A 22 -6.11 10.44 11.91
CA VAL A 22 -5.14 9.44 12.29
C VAL A 22 -3.87 9.75 11.51
N ASP A 23 -2.76 10.00 12.22
CA ASP A 23 -1.44 10.16 11.64
C ASP A 23 -0.99 8.80 11.09
N LEU A 24 -1.60 8.38 9.98
CA LEU A 24 -1.26 7.16 9.27
C LEU A 24 -0.12 7.48 8.31
N ILE A 25 1.03 6.84 8.54
CA ILE A 25 2.22 6.97 7.71
C ILE A 25 2.49 5.61 7.06
N ILE A 26 2.75 5.61 5.75
CA ILE A 26 3.20 4.40 5.06
C ILE A 26 4.71 4.35 5.02
N THR A 27 5.24 3.32 5.65
CA THR A 27 6.65 2.96 5.63
C THR A 27 6.82 1.78 4.68
N GLU A 28 7.72 1.92 3.71
CA GLU A 28 8.13 0.80 2.85
C GLU A 28 9.38 0.16 3.47
N ASN A 29 9.33 -1.16 3.66
CA ASN A 29 10.50 -1.97 3.96
C ASN A 29 10.79 -2.88 2.76
N SER A 30 11.59 -2.38 1.82
CA SER A 30 11.93 -3.10 0.58
C SER A 30 12.80 -4.32 0.84
N GLU A 31 13.60 -4.32 1.91
CA GLU A 31 14.41 -5.48 2.33
C GLU A 31 13.52 -6.63 2.85
N GLY A 32 12.46 -6.29 3.58
CA GLY A 32 11.46 -7.23 4.09
C GLY A 32 10.34 -7.55 3.10
N GLY A 33 10.21 -6.79 2.01
CA GLY A 33 9.10 -6.90 1.06
C GLY A 33 7.74 -6.63 1.72
N ILE A 34 7.66 -5.61 2.57
CA ILE A 34 6.41 -5.25 3.26
C ILE A 34 6.19 -3.73 3.27
N TYR A 35 4.94 -3.31 3.05
CA TYR A 35 4.49 -1.94 3.30
C TYR A 35 3.69 -1.91 4.59
N GLU A 36 4.09 -1.07 5.53
CA GLU A 36 3.46 -0.95 6.84
C GLU A 36 2.78 0.41 6.98
N ALA A 37 1.53 0.41 7.46
CA ALA A 37 0.87 1.61 7.94
C ALA A 37 1.12 1.74 9.43
N VAL A 38 1.80 2.80 9.82
CA VAL A 38 2.08 3.13 11.22
C VAL A 38 1.16 4.26 11.64
N SER A 39 0.48 4.09 12.77
CA SER A 39 -0.35 5.12 13.42
C SER A 39 0.17 5.35 14.83
N TRP A 40 0.46 6.59 15.20
CA TRP A 40 0.93 6.93 16.55
C TRP A 40 2.16 6.11 17.01
N GLY A 41 2.99 5.65 16.06
CA GLY A 41 4.16 4.82 16.34
C GLY A 41 3.90 3.30 16.43
N GLU A 42 2.66 2.84 16.18
CA GLU A 42 2.30 1.43 16.16
C GLU A 42 1.86 0.99 14.75
N ALA A 43 2.32 -0.19 14.31
CA ALA A 43 1.93 -0.75 13.02
C ALA A 43 0.46 -1.24 13.08
N VAL A 44 -0.43 -0.52 12.40
CA VAL A 44 -1.87 -0.83 12.36
C VAL A 44 -2.28 -1.55 11.07
N ALA A 45 -1.42 -1.60 10.06
CA ALA A 45 -1.60 -2.47 8.91
C ALA A 45 -0.27 -2.78 8.23
N GLY A 46 -0.25 -3.85 7.45
CA GLY A 46 0.90 -4.33 6.70
C GLY A 46 0.48 -5.09 5.46
N VAL A 47 1.12 -4.86 4.33
CA VAL A 47 0.96 -5.67 3.12
C VAL A 47 2.30 -6.21 2.66
N VAL A 48 2.43 -7.53 2.72
CA VAL A 48 3.56 -8.28 2.22
C VAL A 48 3.46 -8.37 0.70
N TYR A 49 4.52 -7.94 0.04
CA TYR A 49 4.67 -7.98 -1.39
C TYR A 49 5.94 -8.72 -1.80
N SER A 50 6.01 -9.10 -3.07
CA SER A 50 7.26 -9.53 -3.68
C SER A 50 7.43 -8.81 -5.00
N LYS A 51 8.59 -8.20 -5.18
CA LYS A 51 8.96 -7.50 -6.41
C LYS A 51 9.70 -8.44 -7.35
N ALA A 52 9.21 -8.56 -8.58
CA ALA A 52 9.84 -9.32 -9.65
C ALA A 52 9.95 -8.42 -10.89
N GLY A 53 11.13 -7.84 -11.11
CA GLY A 53 11.32 -6.83 -12.16
C GLY A 53 10.44 -5.60 -11.91
N ASN A 54 9.55 -5.29 -12.85
CA ASN A 54 8.62 -4.16 -12.79
C ASN A 54 7.23 -4.51 -12.22
N ARG A 55 7.10 -5.70 -11.61
CA ARG A 55 5.83 -6.23 -11.10
C ARG A 55 5.93 -6.51 -9.61
N LEU A 56 5.03 -5.92 -8.83
CA LEU A 56 4.82 -6.26 -7.43
C LEU A 56 3.69 -7.28 -7.29
N THR A 57 3.87 -8.29 -6.46
CA THR A 57 2.82 -9.27 -6.13
C THR A 57 2.44 -9.15 -4.67
N LEU A 58 1.21 -8.70 -4.38
CA LEU A 58 0.66 -8.63 -3.03
C LEU A 58 0.27 -10.04 -2.59
N ARG A 59 1.01 -10.59 -1.63
CA ARG A 59 0.83 -11.97 -1.14
C ARG A 59 -0.10 -12.04 0.05
N ALA A 60 0.05 -11.13 1.01
CA ALA A 60 -0.73 -11.13 2.22
C ALA A 60 -0.92 -9.70 2.72
N THR A 61 -2.13 -9.37 3.14
CA THR A 61 -2.46 -8.08 3.74
C THR A 61 -3.01 -8.35 5.13
N SER A 62 -2.34 -7.82 6.14
CA SER A 62 -2.76 -7.85 7.53
C SER A 62 -3.17 -6.44 7.93
N VAL A 63 -4.38 -6.25 8.43
CA VAL A 63 -4.91 -4.94 8.80
C VAL A 63 -5.57 -5.08 10.16
N PHE A 64 -5.34 -4.12 11.05
CA PHE A 64 -6.11 -4.06 12.29
C PHE A 64 -7.59 -3.79 11.96
N PRO A 65 -8.51 -4.34 12.77
CA PRO A 65 -9.94 -4.07 12.63
C PRO A 65 -10.20 -2.58 12.80
N GLY A 66 -10.46 -1.91 11.70
CA GLY A 66 -10.69 -0.47 11.62
C GLY A 66 -11.35 -0.13 10.30
N LYS A 67 -12.24 0.86 10.30
CA LYS A 67 -12.93 1.29 9.08
C LYS A 67 -11.94 2.01 8.17
N GLY A 68 -11.61 1.41 7.03
CA GLY A 68 -10.89 2.08 5.93
C GLY A 68 -9.37 2.01 5.95
N ILE A 69 -8.71 1.46 6.98
CA ILE A 69 -7.24 1.36 7.05
C ILE A 69 -6.69 0.51 5.88
N ALA A 70 -7.35 -0.62 5.61
CA ALA A 70 -6.99 -1.50 4.50
C ALA A 70 -7.05 -0.79 3.14
N ALA A 71 -8.16 -0.07 2.91
CA ALA A 71 -8.40 0.67 1.68
C ALA A 71 -7.38 1.79 1.49
N TRP A 72 -7.07 2.52 2.57
CA TRP A 72 -6.08 3.59 2.54
C TRP A 72 -4.67 3.07 2.26
N LEU A 73 -4.25 1.97 2.90
CA LEU A 73 -2.95 1.34 2.65
C LEU A 73 -2.85 0.84 1.19
N LEU A 74 -3.85 0.08 0.73
CA LEU A 74 -3.88 -0.47 -0.63
C LEU A 74 -3.89 0.66 -1.67
N GLY A 75 -4.79 1.65 -1.53
CA GLY A 75 -4.87 2.78 -2.45
C GLY A 75 -3.56 3.57 -2.53
N SER A 76 -2.90 3.79 -1.40
CA SER A 76 -1.61 4.49 -1.37
C SER A 76 -0.46 3.70 -2.00
N VAL A 77 -0.42 2.37 -1.79
CA VAL A 77 0.56 1.50 -2.47
C VAL A 77 0.32 1.50 -3.98
N LEU A 78 -0.94 1.38 -4.41
CA LEU A 78 -1.30 1.39 -5.83
C LEU A 78 -0.97 2.72 -6.51
N ASP A 79 -1.25 3.84 -5.84
CA ASP A 79 -0.92 5.17 -6.35
C ASP A 79 0.59 5.36 -6.54
N ARG A 80 1.41 4.89 -5.58
CA ARG A 80 2.87 4.88 -5.74
C ARG A 80 3.30 4.05 -6.95
N LEU A 81 2.76 2.85 -7.11
CA LEU A 81 3.07 2.00 -8.25
C LEU A 81 2.68 2.66 -9.58
N ARG A 82 1.54 3.35 -9.60
CA ARG A 82 1.10 4.15 -10.75
C ARG A 82 2.12 5.23 -11.10
N MET A 83 2.59 5.99 -10.11
CA MET A 83 3.58 7.05 -10.31
C MET A 83 4.94 6.51 -10.75
N GLN A 84 5.31 5.30 -10.34
CA GLN A 84 6.56 4.64 -10.74
C GLN A 84 6.44 3.91 -12.09
N GLY A 85 5.23 3.73 -12.64
CA GLY A 85 5.00 2.94 -13.84
C GLY A 85 5.17 1.43 -13.62
N GLU A 86 5.00 0.97 -12.38
CA GLU A 86 5.08 -0.43 -11.98
C GLU A 86 3.70 -1.08 -12.00
N THR A 87 3.63 -2.39 -12.21
CA THR A 87 2.37 -3.13 -12.14
C THR A 87 2.23 -3.91 -10.85
N VAL A 88 1.00 -4.15 -10.41
CA VAL A 88 0.69 -4.94 -9.22
C VAL A 88 -0.11 -6.19 -9.57
N ALA A 89 0.12 -7.29 -8.87
CA ALA A 89 -0.71 -8.48 -8.92
C ALA A 89 -1.26 -8.78 -7.54
N ALA A 90 -2.59 -8.89 -7.44
CA ALA A 90 -3.27 -9.25 -6.21
C ALA A 90 -3.47 -10.77 -6.14
N SER A 91 -2.60 -11.45 -5.37
CA SER A 91 -2.77 -12.88 -5.09
C SER A 91 -3.66 -13.12 -3.86
N CYS A 92 -3.66 -12.17 -2.93
CA CYS A 92 -4.53 -12.18 -1.75
C CYS A 92 -5.98 -11.81 -2.12
N PRO A 93 -7.01 -12.54 -1.62
CA PRO A 93 -8.41 -12.24 -1.90
C PRO A 93 -8.85 -10.86 -1.40
N LEU A 94 -8.25 -10.33 -0.31
CA LEU A 94 -8.55 -8.99 0.18
C LEU A 94 -8.14 -7.91 -0.83
N ALA A 95 -6.93 -8.02 -1.37
CA ALA A 95 -6.42 -7.10 -2.39
C ALA A 95 -7.20 -7.23 -3.70
N ALA A 96 -7.59 -8.46 -4.09
CA ALA A 96 -8.41 -8.69 -5.28
C ALA A 96 -9.80 -8.07 -5.15
N ALA A 97 -10.44 -8.20 -3.98
CA ALA A 97 -11.72 -7.56 -3.69
C ALA A 97 -11.62 -6.03 -3.71
N PHE A 98 -10.53 -5.48 -3.17
CA PHE A 98 -10.26 -4.03 -3.21
C PHE A 98 -10.13 -3.52 -4.64
N VAL A 99 -9.27 -4.14 -5.45
CA VAL A 99 -9.11 -3.74 -6.87
C VAL A 99 -10.42 -3.89 -7.65
N SER A 100 -11.20 -4.94 -7.37
CA SER A 100 -12.51 -5.14 -8.02
C SER A 100 -13.51 -4.03 -7.67
N ALA A 101 -13.44 -3.50 -6.45
CA ALA A 101 -14.24 -2.36 -6.01
C ALA A 101 -13.72 -1.01 -6.54
N HIS A 102 -12.46 -0.96 -6.97
CA HIS A 102 -11.74 0.26 -7.38
C HIS A 102 -11.17 0.13 -8.80
N PRO A 103 -12.03 0.17 -9.83
CA PRO A 103 -11.61 0.01 -11.23
C PRO A 103 -10.68 1.13 -11.71
N GLU A 104 -10.57 2.27 -11.01
CA GLU A 104 -9.59 3.31 -11.35
C GLU A 104 -8.13 2.82 -11.33
N TYR A 105 -7.83 1.76 -10.58
CA TYR A 105 -6.50 1.16 -10.49
C TYR A 105 -6.29 -0.01 -11.46
N ALA A 106 -7.27 -0.34 -12.32
CA ALA A 106 -7.15 -1.41 -13.29
C ALA A 106 -5.98 -1.22 -14.29
N ASP A 107 -5.56 0.03 -14.51
CA ASP A 107 -4.38 0.41 -15.30
C ASP A 107 -3.05 -0.08 -14.70
N VAL A 108 -2.98 -0.15 -13.37
CA VAL A 108 -1.79 -0.56 -12.61
C VAL A 108 -1.85 -2.05 -12.27
N VAL A 109 -3.04 -2.64 -12.26
CA VAL A 109 -3.23 -4.04 -11.86
C VAL A 109 -2.99 -4.97 -13.05
N ASP A 110 -1.94 -5.77 -12.92
CA ASP A 110 -1.65 -6.90 -13.80
C ASP A 110 -2.73 -7.98 -13.62
N SER A 111 -3.67 -7.99 -14.57
CA SER A 111 -4.78 -8.96 -14.63
C SER A 111 -4.32 -10.40 -14.95
N ALA A 112 -3.01 -10.68 -15.07
CA ALA A 112 -2.54 -11.98 -15.54
C ALA A 112 -2.62 -13.10 -14.48
N VAL A 113 -2.91 -12.77 -13.22
CA VAL A 113 -3.23 -13.78 -12.19
C VAL A 113 -4.36 -13.25 -11.32
N PRO A 114 -5.63 -13.40 -11.74
CA PRO A 114 -6.74 -13.15 -10.82
C PRO A 114 -6.68 -14.26 -9.77
N GLY A 115 -6.18 -13.94 -8.57
CA GLY A 115 -6.23 -14.85 -7.44
C GLY A 115 -7.66 -15.34 -7.25
N HIS A 116 -7.91 -16.58 -7.63
CA HIS A 116 -9.14 -17.36 -7.45
C HIS A 116 -10.44 -16.53 -7.48
N ILE A 117 -10.95 -16.22 -8.68
CA ILE A 117 -12.34 -15.81 -8.85
C ILE A 117 -13.21 -17.02 -8.51
N THR A 118 -13.59 -17.21 -7.24
CA THR A 118 -14.62 -18.19 -6.89
C THR A 118 -15.97 -17.63 -7.35
N LYS A 119 -16.32 -17.96 -8.59
CA LYS A 119 -17.65 -17.82 -9.15
C LYS A 119 -18.47 -19.02 -8.69
N GLY A 120 -19.60 -18.80 -8.02
CA GLY A 120 -20.56 -19.87 -7.67
C GLY A 120 -21.41 -19.52 -6.48
#